data_AF-A0A357JD46-F1
#
_entry.id   AF-A0A357JD46-F1
#
_cell.length_a   1.000
_cell.length_b   1.000
_cell.length_c   1.000
_cell.angle_alpha   90.00
_cell.angle_beta   90.00
_cell.angle_gamma   90.00
#
_symmetry.space_group_name_H-M   'P 1'
#
loop_
_entity.id
_entity.type
_entity.pdbx_description
1 polymer ?
#
loop_
_entity_poly.entity_id
_entity_poly.type
_entity_poly.pdbx_seq_one_letter_code
_entity_poly.pdbx_strand_id
1 'polypeptide(L)'
;MTKEEKEKLLDYIDRRIEHYQCGGEYAEGRYDAYKDVYEYVEDMPITEPKETNLEHYYNEIEELTISNNSDGHHALGLAIKKVYVKYTNKFGVNLNDMLKWYSSPYEKPKYKLTQFEYDLLRTNDMSHDRKVGSFATYVNMKEVGYFKDIDFNLTIKDVLENCEVVE
;
A
#
# COMPACT_ATOMS: atom_id res chain seq x y z
N MET A 1 -3.65 -10.25 -11.08
CA MET A 1 -2.66 -10.91 -11.94
C MET A 1 -1.90 -9.83 -12.67
N THR A 2 -0.58 -9.85 -12.60
CA THR A 2 0.27 -8.90 -13.34
C THR A 2 0.16 -9.14 -14.85
N LYS A 3 0.56 -8.16 -15.65
CA LYS A 3 0.56 -8.30 -17.12
C LYS A 3 1.42 -9.48 -17.59
N GLU A 4 2.60 -9.64 -16.99
CA GLU A 4 3.54 -10.70 -17.35
C GLU A 4 3.02 -12.10 -17.00
N GLU A 5 2.39 -12.26 -15.82
CA GLU A 5 1.74 -13.53 -15.45
C GLU A 5 0.58 -13.86 -16.38
N LYS A 6 -0.20 -12.85 -16.80
CA LYS A 6 -1.29 -13.01 -17.75
C LYS A 6 -0.78 -13.46 -19.11
N GLU A 7 0.25 -12.82 -19.64
CA GLU A 7 0.86 -13.18 -20.93
C GLU A 7 1.42 -14.61 -20.90
N LYS A 8 2.12 -15.00 -19.83
CA LYS A 8 2.63 -16.37 -19.66
C LYS A 8 1.51 -17.41 -19.60
N LEU A 9 0.40 -17.09 -18.94
CA LEU A 9 -0.74 -17.99 -18.82
C LEU A 9 -1.49 -18.15 -20.15
N LEU A 10 -1.72 -17.04 -20.86
CA LEU A 10 -2.35 -17.07 -22.19
C LEU A 10 -1.49 -17.86 -23.19
N ASP A 11 -0.18 -17.64 -23.22
CA ASP A 11 0.75 -18.40 -24.07
C ASP A 11 0.74 -19.91 -23.74
N TYR A 12 0.58 -20.28 -22.48
CA TYR A 12 0.41 -21.69 -22.11
C TYR A 12 -0.92 -22.26 -22.62
N ILE A 13 -2.01 -21.51 -22.50
CA ILE A 13 -3.35 -21.94 -22.94
C ILE A 13 -3.39 -22.07 -24.46
N ASP A 14 -2.85 -21.09 -25.20
CA ASP A 14 -2.78 -21.11 -26.67
C ASP A 14 -2.06 -22.36 -27.18
N ARG A 15 -0.91 -22.71 -26.59
CA ARG A 15 -0.18 -23.94 -26.94
C ARG A 15 -0.98 -25.21 -26.69
N ARG A 16 -1.92 -25.20 -25.74
CA ARG A 16 -2.83 -26.34 -25.48
C ARG A 16 -3.98 -26.36 -26.46
N ILE A 17 -4.56 -25.21 -26.79
CA ILE A 17 -5.59 -25.07 -27.82
C ILE A 17 -5.07 -25.63 -29.15
N GLU A 18 -3.89 -25.17 -29.60
CA GLU A 18 -3.24 -25.65 -30.84
C GLU A 18 -3.01 -27.17 -30.83
N HIS A 19 -2.61 -27.73 -29.70
CA HIS A 19 -2.38 -29.16 -29.55
C HIS A 19 -3.67 -29.99 -29.72
N TYR A 20 -4.80 -29.50 -29.19
CA TYR A 20 -6.08 -30.21 -29.24
C TYR A 20 -6.90 -29.92 -30.50
N GLN A 21 -6.62 -28.82 -31.21
CA GLN A 21 -7.28 -28.46 -32.46
C GLN A 21 -7.09 -29.49 -33.59
N CYS A 22 -6.04 -30.32 -33.51
CA CYS A 22 -5.73 -31.36 -34.49
C CYS A 22 -6.21 -32.78 -34.10
N GLY A 23 -6.96 -32.96 -33.00
CA GLY A 23 -7.43 -34.27 -32.54
C GLY A 23 -8.89 -34.58 -32.95
N GLY A 24 -9.25 -35.86 -33.09
CA GLY A 24 -10.64 -36.30 -33.32
C GLY A 24 -11.58 -36.03 -32.13
N GLU A 25 -12.84 -36.51 -32.15
CA GLU A 25 -13.92 -36.17 -31.18
C GLU A 25 -13.51 -36.10 -29.69
N TYR A 26 -12.57 -36.92 -29.21
CA TYR A 26 -12.07 -36.87 -27.83
C TYR A 26 -11.23 -35.62 -27.48
N ALA A 27 -10.71 -34.90 -28.47
CA ALA A 27 -9.95 -33.67 -28.32
C ALA A 27 -10.84 -32.42 -28.36
N GLU A 28 -12.05 -32.51 -28.93
CA GLU A 28 -12.98 -31.40 -29.12
C GLU A 28 -13.44 -30.82 -27.76
N GLY A 29 -13.86 -31.68 -26.83
CA GLY A 29 -14.25 -31.22 -25.48
C GLY A 29 -13.09 -30.64 -24.66
N ARG A 30 -11.83 -30.93 -25.00
CA ARG A 30 -10.66 -30.29 -24.39
C ARG A 30 -10.35 -28.95 -25.04
N TYR A 31 -10.47 -28.88 -26.35
CA TYR A 31 -10.34 -27.63 -27.11
C TYR A 31 -11.31 -26.59 -26.59
N ASP A 32 -12.60 -26.93 -26.46
CA ASP A 32 -13.63 -26.02 -25.95
C ASP A 32 -13.31 -25.56 -24.51
N ALA A 33 -12.92 -26.49 -23.63
CA ALA A 33 -12.57 -26.15 -22.25
C ALA A 33 -11.36 -25.20 -22.16
N TYR A 34 -10.33 -25.36 -22.99
CA TYR A 34 -9.19 -24.44 -23.00
C TYR A 34 -9.56 -23.07 -23.58
N LYS A 35 -10.45 -23.02 -24.56
CA LYS A 35 -10.95 -21.78 -25.14
C LYS A 35 -11.78 -20.97 -24.13
N ASP A 36 -12.68 -21.62 -23.39
CA ASP A 36 -13.44 -20.97 -22.32
C ASP A 36 -12.51 -20.37 -21.25
N VAL A 37 -11.45 -21.09 -20.89
CA VAL A 37 -10.43 -20.61 -19.94
C VAL A 37 -9.63 -19.45 -20.53
N TYR A 38 -9.32 -19.48 -21.83
CA TYR A 38 -8.64 -18.38 -22.52
C TYR A 38 -9.45 -17.09 -22.43
N GLU A 39 -10.73 -17.14 -22.84
CA GLU A 39 -11.64 -15.99 -22.83
C GLU A 39 -11.78 -15.42 -21.41
N TYR A 40 -11.92 -16.28 -20.41
CA TYR A 40 -11.95 -15.85 -19.00
C TYR A 40 -10.65 -15.15 -18.54
N VAL A 41 -9.48 -15.66 -18.95
CA VAL A 41 -8.18 -15.07 -18.60
C VAL A 41 -7.94 -13.77 -19.35
N GLU A 42 -8.37 -13.68 -20.61
CA GLU A 42 -8.31 -12.48 -21.44
C GLU A 42 -9.15 -11.34 -20.86
N ASP A 43 -10.33 -11.64 -20.31
CA ASP A 43 -11.20 -10.65 -19.65
C ASP A 43 -10.79 -10.32 -18.21
N MET A 44 -9.89 -11.11 -17.60
CA MET A 44 -9.44 -10.82 -16.23
C MET A 44 -8.67 -9.48 -16.17
N PRO A 45 -9.01 -8.59 -15.21
CA PRO A 45 -8.36 -7.29 -15.09
C PRO A 45 -6.88 -7.46 -14.72
N ILE A 46 -6.03 -6.76 -15.45
CA ILE A 46 -4.62 -6.64 -15.09
C ILE A 46 -4.54 -5.76 -13.85
N THR A 47 -3.98 -6.31 -12.78
CA THR A 47 -3.59 -5.50 -11.63
C THR A 47 -2.19 -5.00 -11.92
N GLU A 48 -2.02 -3.70 -12.13
CA GLU A 48 -0.69 -3.10 -12.17
C GLU A 48 0.04 -3.46 -10.86
N PRO A 49 1.33 -3.85 -10.93
CA PRO A 49 2.12 -4.04 -9.73
C PRO A 49 2.11 -2.70 -8.96
N LYS A 50 1.45 -2.69 -7.80
CA LYS A 50 1.48 -1.53 -6.92
C LYS A 50 2.86 -1.47 -6.28
N GLU A 51 3.49 -0.30 -6.35
CA GLU A 51 4.69 0.01 -5.57
C GLU A 51 4.47 -0.45 -4.12
N THR A 52 5.42 -1.16 -3.54
CA THR A 52 5.38 -1.61 -2.15
C THR A 52 5.92 -0.53 -1.22
N ASN A 53 5.62 -0.61 0.08
CA ASN A 53 6.24 0.31 1.04
C ASN A 53 7.78 0.21 1.03
N LEU A 54 8.36 -0.96 0.72
CA LEU A 54 9.81 -1.10 0.61
C LEU A 54 10.39 -0.30 -0.56
N GLU A 55 9.76 -0.40 -1.73
CA GLU A 55 10.17 0.34 -2.93
C GLU A 55 9.99 1.84 -2.72
N HIS A 56 8.83 2.24 -2.18
CA HIS A 56 8.52 3.64 -1.94
C HIS A 56 9.52 4.32 -1.00
N TYR A 57 9.90 3.65 0.09
CA TYR A 57 10.81 4.20 1.10
C TYR A 57 12.28 3.80 0.89
N TYR A 58 12.64 3.19 -0.25
CA TYR A 58 13.99 2.68 -0.50
C TYR A 58 15.07 3.77 -0.31
N ASN A 59 14.87 4.95 -0.90
CA ASN A 59 15.83 6.04 -0.82
C ASN A 59 16.02 6.55 0.63
N GLU A 60 14.93 6.67 1.41
CA GLU A 60 15.04 7.09 2.81
C GLU A 60 15.80 6.03 3.65
N ILE A 61 15.54 4.74 3.39
CA ILE A 61 16.25 3.64 4.05
C ILE A 61 17.74 3.69 3.69
N GLU A 62 18.08 3.93 2.43
CA GLU A 62 19.45 4.02 1.94
C GLU A 62 20.19 5.22 2.58
N GLU A 63 19.59 6.41 2.55
CA GLU A 63 20.14 7.62 3.18
C GLU A 63 20.39 7.42 4.68
N LEU A 64 19.41 6.85 5.40
CA LEU A 64 19.56 6.54 6.81
C LEU A 64 20.65 5.50 7.07
N THR A 65 20.77 4.50 6.20
CA THR A 65 21.82 3.47 6.30
C THR A 65 23.21 4.10 6.14
N ILE A 66 23.39 4.97 5.14
CA ILE A 66 24.65 5.68 4.90
C ILE A 66 25.00 6.63 6.05
N SER A 67 24.01 7.30 6.64
CA SER A 67 24.21 8.23 7.75
C SER A 67 24.62 7.58 9.07
N ASN A 68 24.44 6.26 9.19
CA ASN A 68 24.76 5.51 10.41
C ASN A 68 26.22 5.05 10.41
N ASN A 69 26.99 5.48 11.40
CA ASN A 69 28.40 5.12 11.59
C ASN A 69 28.63 3.69 12.14
N SER A 70 27.66 2.79 12.01
CA SER A 70 27.76 1.38 12.42
C SER A 70 28.18 0.49 11.25
N ASP A 71 28.42 -0.80 11.50
CA ASP A 71 28.57 -1.75 10.39
C ASP A 71 27.33 -1.73 9.46
N GLY A 72 27.53 -2.06 8.17
CA GLY A 72 26.50 -1.88 7.15
C GLY A 72 25.22 -2.69 7.38
N HIS A 73 25.32 -3.86 8.02
CA HIS A 73 24.14 -4.69 8.31
C HIS A 73 23.34 -4.14 9.50
N HIS A 74 24.03 -3.69 10.54
CA HIS A 74 23.42 -3.05 11.69
C HIS A 74 22.80 -1.71 11.31
N ALA A 75 23.49 -0.91 10.48
CA ALA A 75 23.00 0.36 9.95
C ALA A 75 21.69 0.18 9.18
N LEU A 76 21.63 -0.84 8.29
CA LEU A 76 20.44 -1.16 7.52
C LEU A 76 19.27 -1.58 8.42
N GLY A 77 19.52 -2.46 9.41
CA GLY A 77 18.49 -2.88 10.36
C GLY A 77 17.90 -1.72 11.18
N LEU A 78 18.73 -0.77 11.58
CA LEU A 78 18.28 0.45 12.28
C LEU A 78 17.48 1.38 11.37
N ALA A 79 17.90 1.56 10.12
CA ALA A 79 17.22 2.39 9.13
C ALA A 79 15.81 1.85 8.83
N ILE A 80 15.71 0.56 8.50
CA ILE A 80 14.42 -0.13 8.27
C ILE A 80 13.50 0.03 9.49
N LYS A 81 14.01 -0.22 10.70
CA LYS A 81 13.21 -0.05 11.93
C LYS A 81 12.73 1.40 12.10
N LYS A 82 13.58 2.39 11.83
CA LYS A 82 13.27 3.81 11.99
C LYS A 82 12.18 4.25 11.02
N VAL A 83 12.26 3.85 9.75
CA VAL A 83 11.23 4.12 8.73
C VAL A 83 9.90 3.47 9.12
N TYR A 84 9.91 2.18 9.51
CA TYR A 84 8.68 1.52 9.97
C TYR A 84 8.01 2.25 11.14
N VAL A 85 8.77 2.64 12.16
CA VAL A 85 8.22 3.38 13.31
C VAL A 85 7.70 4.76 12.90
N LYS A 86 8.43 5.47 12.03
CA LYS A 86 8.03 6.78 11.51
C LYS A 86 6.65 6.73 10.83
N TYR A 87 6.43 5.74 9.96
CA TYR A 87 5.22 5.68 9.12
C TYR A 87 4.09 4.81 9.69
N THR A 88 4.35 3.99 10.72
CA THR A 88 3.29 3.20 11.37
C THR A 88 2.97 3.65 12.79
N ASN A 89 3.83 4.46 13.42
CA ASN A 89 3.75 4.86 14.82
C ASN A 89 3.62 3.66 15.80
N LYS A 90 4.05 2.46 15.39
CA LYS A 90 4.03 1.24 16.21
C LYS A 90 5.33 1.07 16.99
N PHE A 91 5.27 1.35 18.28
CA PHE A 91 6.36 1.09 19.23
C PHE A 91 6.27 -0.38 19.72
N GLY A 92 7.36 -1.15 19.61
CA GLY A 92 7.36 -2.59 19.93
C GLY A 92 7.35 -3.47 18.68
N VAL A 93 8.44 -3.36 17.92
CA VAL A 93 8.54 -3.87 16.54
C VAL A 93 8.61 -5.40 16.51
N ASN A 94 7.57 -6.04 15.98
CA ASN A 94 7.61 -7.46 15.57
C ASN A 94 8.14 -7.54 14.13
N LEU A 95 9.13 -8.41 13.89
CA LEU A 95 9.73 -8.60 12.57
C LEU A 95 8.69 -8.99 11.51
N ASN A 96 7.71 -9.84 11.85
CA ASN A 96 6.68 -10.30 10.92
C ASN A 96 5.75 -9.16 10.49
N ASP A 97 5.36 -8.29 11.43
CA ASP A 97 4.51 -7.14 11.12
C ASP A 97 5.24 -6.13 10.23
N MET A 98 6.53 -5.92 10.51
CA MET A 98 7.38 -5.06 9.71
C MET A 98 7.55 -5.61 8.28
N LEU A 99 7.89 -6.89 8.13
CA LEU A 99 8.01 -7.54 6.82
C LEU A 99 6.70 -7.47 6.05
N LYS A 100 5.57 -7.77 6.72
CA LYS A 100 4.24 -7.66 6.11
C LYS A 100 3.96 -6.25 5.62
N TRP A 101 4.29 -5.23 6.42
CA TRP A 101 4.11 -3.83 6.02
C TRP A 101 4.98 -3.48 4.81
N TYR A 102 6.26 -3.83 4.81
CA TYR A 102 7.16 -3.57 3.68
C TYR A 102 6.76 -4.26 2.40
N SER A 103 6.21 -5.47 2.48
CA SER A 103 5.68 -6.22 1.33
C SER A 103 4.27 -5.80 0.93
N SER A 104 3.59 -4.96 1.72
CA SER A 104 2.27 -4.46 1.36
C SER A 104 2.36 -3.36 0.31
N PRO A 105 1.35 -3.23 -0.57
CA PRO A 105 1.24 -2.07 -1.46
C PRO A 105 1.34 -0.76 -0.68
N TYR A 106 2.08 0.19 -1.22
CA TYR A 106 2.09 1.56 -0.77
C TYR A 106 0.72 2.17 -1.05
N GLU A 107 0.11 2.68 0.01
CA GLU A 107 -1.14 3.42 -0.05
C GLU A 107 -0.80 4.90 0.11
N LYS A 108 -0.94 5.65 -0.98
CA LYS A 108 -0.70 7.09 -0.96
C LYS A 108 -1.60 7.74 0.10
N PRO A 109 -1.03 8.41 1.11
CA PRO A 109 -1.81 9.09 2.12
C PRO A 109 -2.75 10.11 1.47
N LYS A 110 -4.00 10.12 1.91
CA LYS A 110 -5.03 11.01 1.36
C LYS A 110 -4.88 12.43 1.89
N TYR A 111 -4.27 12.56 3.06
CA TYR A 111 -4.20 13.81 3.81
C TYR A 111 -2.76 14.12 4.19
N LYS A 112 -2.41 15.41 4.21
CA LYS A 112 -1.13 15.88 4.74
C LYS A 112 -1.40 16.68 6.00
N LEU A 113 -0.67 16.35 7.06
CA LEU A 113 -0.72 17.05 8.33
C LEU A 113 0.68 17.56 8.65
N THR A 114 0.77 18.78 9.13
CA THR A 114 1.98 19.24 9.84
C THR A 114 2.16 18.42 11.12
N GLN A 115 3.39 18.36 11.63
CA GLN A 115 3.68 17.71 12.92
C GLN A 115 2.75 18.21 14.04
N PHE A 116 2.50 19.53 14.08
CA PHE A 116 1.60 20.15 15.05
C PHE A 116 0.15 19.67 14.92
N GLU A 117 -0.39 19.62 13.70
CA GLU A 117 -1.76 19.15 13.45
C GLU A 117 -1.91 17.66 13.80
N TYR A 118 -0.92 16.84 13.45
CA TYR A 118 -0.88 15.43 13.78
C TYR A 118 -0.87 15.22 15.30
N ASP A 119 0.02 15.91 16.03
CA ASP A 119 0.11 15.80 17.48
C ASP A 119 -1.19 16.26 18.15
N LEU A 120 -1.81 17.32 17.66
CA LEU A 120 -3.06 17.82 18.19
C LEU A 120 -4.23 16.84 18.02
N LEU A 121 -4.28 16.11 16.89
CA LEU A 121 -5.29 15.06 16.65
C LEU A 121 -4.99 13.79 17.45
N ARG A 122 -3.74 13.32 17.43
CA ARG A 122 -3.30 12.10 18.12
C ARG A 122 -3.52 12.18 19.63
N THR A 123 -3.28 13.35 20.23
CA THR A 123 -3.42 13.55 21.68
C THR A 123 -4.86 13.65 22.17
N ASN A 124 -5.85 13.72 21.26
CA ASN A 124 -7.27 13.68 21.59
C ASN A 124 -7.83 12.25 21.60
N ASP A 125 -7.15 11.36 22.33
CA ASP A 125 -7.35 9.90 22.33
C ASP A 125 -8.80 9.45 22.61
N MET A 126 -9.47 10.09 23.58
CA MET A 126 -10.85 9.78 23.96
C MET A 126 -11.89 10.17 22.89
N SER A 127 -11.47 10.81 21.81
CA SER A 127 -12.35 11.35 20.77
C SER A 127 -12.08 10.81 19.37
N HIS A 128 -11.23 9.78 19.22
CA HIS A 128 -10.81 9.30 17.90
C HIS A 128 -11.98 8.89 16.98
N ASP A 129 -13.08 8.39 17.54
CA ASP A 129 -14.30 8.03 16.78
C ASP A 129 -15.21 9.22 16.44
N ARG A 130 -14.89 10.43 16.90
CA ARG A 130 -15.68 11.64 16.62
C ARG A 130 -15.18 12.34 15.37
N LYS A 131 -16.12 12.97 14.65
CA LYS A 131 -15.79 13.79 13.48
C LYS A 131 -14.91 14.97 13.85
N VAL A 132 -13.92 15.30 13.03
CA VAL A 132 -13.03 16.47 13.23
C VAL A 132 -13.86 17.75 13.38
N GLY A 133 -14.91 17.93 12.57
CA GLY A 133 -15.80 19.09 12.65
C GLY A 133 -16.69 19.16 13.90
N SER A 134 -16.66 18.15 14.78
CA SER A 134 -17.37 18.20 16.06
C SER A 134 -16.68 19.09 17.09
N PHE A 135 -15.45 19.53 16.81
CA PHE A 135 -14.64 20.33 17.71
C PHE A 135 -14.54 21.76 17.19
N ALA A 136 -15.17 22.70 17.89
CA ALA A 136 -15.12 24.13 17.53
C ALA A 136 -13.67 24.64 17.40
N THR A 137 -12.76 24.15 18.24
CA THR A 137 -11.33 24.47 18.15
C THR A 137 -10.74 24.11 16.79
N TYR A 138 -10.99 22.90 16.26
CA TYR A 138 -10.46 22.48 14.97
C TYR A 138 -11.10 23.24 13.81
N VAL A 139 -12.39 23.58 13.93
CA VAL A 139 -13.11 24.43 12.94
C VAL A 139 -12.45 25.80 12.86
N ASN A 140 -12.23 26.45 14.01
CA ASN A 140 -11.58 27.77 14.06
C ASN A 140 -10.12 27.69 13.55
N MET A 141 -9.42 26.61 13.87
CA MET A 141 -8.06 26.38 13.36
C MET A 141 -8.03 26.27 11.83
N LYS A 142 -9.06 25.66 11.22
CA LYS A 142 -9.20 25.62 9.77
C LYS A 142 -9.34 27.00 9.15
N GLU A 143 -10.13 27.87 9.78
CA GLU A 143 -10.33 29.25 9.31
C GLU A 143 -9.03 30.06 9.30
N VAL A 144 -8.10 29.77 10.23
CA VAL A 144 -6.79 30.44 10.29
C VAL A 144 -5.68 29.70 9.53
N GLY A 145 -6.04 28.67 8.75
CA GLY A 145 -5.15 28.03 7.78
C GLY A 145 -4.52 26.71 8.21
N TYR A 146 -4.96 26.09 9.29
CA TYR A 146 -4.63 24.69 9.60
C TYR A 146 -5.61 23.72 8.93
N PHE A 147 -5.33 22.42 8.95
CA PHE A 147 -6.17 21.32 8.46
C PHE A 147 -6.75 21.53 7.05
N LYS A 148 -5.97 22.17 6.16
CA LYS A 148 -6.44 22.63 4.84
C LYS A 148 -7.03 21.50 3.99
N ASP A 149 -6.37 20.35 4.01
CA ASP A 149 -6.71 19.21 3.17
C ASP A 149 -7.63 18.19 3.87
N ILE A 150 -8.12 18.50 5.08
CA ILE A 150 -8.96 17.59 5.87
C ILE A 150 -10.45 17.81 5.58
N ASP A 151 -11.15 16.72 5.27
CA ASP A 151 -12.62 16.66 5.30
C ASP A 151 -13.10 16.53 6.74
N PHE A 152 -13.84 17.54 7.20
CA PHE A 152 -14.29 17.64 8.58
C PHE A 152 -15.46 16.69 8.92
N ASN A 153 -15.98 15.98 7.92
CA ASN A 153 -16.93 14.89 8.12
C ASN A 153 -16.28 13.57 8.53
N LEU A 154 -14.96 13.44 8.38
CA LEU A 154 -14.20 12.26 8.78
C LEU A 154 -13.98 12.22 10.29
N THR A 155 -13.83 11.01 10.83
CA THR A 155 -13.39 10.83 12.21
C THR A 155 -11.92 11.19 12.37
N ILE A 156 -11.50 11.56 13.58
CA ILE A 156 -10.08 11.80 13.88
C ILE A 156 -9.26 10.54 13.55
N LYS A 157 -9.80 9.35 13.84
CA LYS A 157 -9.19 8.06 13.52
C LYS A 157 -8.96 7.90 12.01
N ASP A 158 -9.99 8.13 11.19
CA ASP A 158 -9.87 7.99 9.73
C ASP A 158 -8.78 8.91 9.17
N VAL A 159 -8.69 10.14 9.70
CA VAL A 159 -7.66 11.09 9.32
C VAL A 159 -6.27 10.59 9.72
N LEU A 160 -6.10 10.14 10.98
CA LEU A 160 -4.81 9.65 11.49
C LEU A 160 -4.32 8.37 10.79
N GLU A 161 -5.24 7.50 10.35
CA GLU A 161 -4.90 6.26 9.62
C GLU A 161 -4.53 6.52 8.15
N ASN A 162 -4.93 7.66 7.58
CA ASN A 162 -4.75 7.99 6.17
C ASN A 162 -3.92 9.26 5.93
N CYS A 163 -3.20 9.76 6.95
CA CYS A 163 -2.38 10.96 6.85
C CYS A 163 -0.89 10.68 6.66
N GLU A 164 -0.23 11.56 5.93
CA GLU A 164 1.22 11.75 5.93
C GLU A 164 1.56 12.93 6.83
N VAL A 165 2.56 12.77 7.71
CA VAL A 165 3.09 13.90 8.48
C VAL A 165 4.20 14.57 7.67
N VAL A 166 4.03 15.84 7.38
CA VAL A 166 4.98 16.68 6.64
C VAL A 166 5.57 17.77 7.56
N GLU A 167 6.78 18.22 7.24
CA GLU A 167 7.43 19.36 7.89
C GLU A 167 6.83 20.70 7.45
#